data_AF-A0A3D5AF67-F1
#
_entry.id   AF-A0A3D5AF67-F1
#
_cell.length_a   1.000
_cell.length_b   1.000
_cell.length_c   1.000
_cell.angle_alpha   90.00
_cell.angle_beta   90.00
_cell.angle_gamma   90.00
#
_symmetry.space_group_name_H-M   'P 1'
#
loop_
_entity.id
_entity.type
_entity.pdbx_description
1 polymer ?
#
loop_
_entity_poly.entity_id
_entity_poly.type
_entity_poly.pdbx_seq_one_letter_code
_entity_poly.pdbx_strand_id
1 'polypeptide(L)'
;MDGIEDYQEFLVGYTLEEEEETDVVYLEKLEEEKQERLDKLNRLLPSLSNQQQLFIKLCLQYSFNYERIAYYLGGISDYEVSLQVEKTIDTLRSIFNNSQQMELLNKRSSVVLEGEFNEHQAEIFHMRYELQLSFEQISEALNLNPSMVKKLFVQAHTKIKNAKKIA
;
A
#
# COMPACT_ATOMS: atom_id res chain seq x y z
N MET A 1 -25.26 -24.60 -65.67
CA MET A 1 -23.85 -24.35 -66.01
C MET A 1 -23.75 -22.90 -66.43
N ASP A 2 -22.96 -22.06 -65.82
CA ASP A 2 -22.29 -22.11 -64.53
C ASP A 2 -21.94 -20.64 -64.28
N GLY A 3 -22.36 -20.10 -63.16
CA GLY A 3 -22.24 -18.67 -62.85
C GLY A 3 -22.20 -18.42 -61.35
N ILE A 4 -21.88 -19.48 -60.60
CA ILE A 4 -21.64 -19.45 -59.16
C ILE A 4 -20.13 -19.66 -58.93
N GLU A 5 -19.28 -19.08 -59.79
CA GLU A 5 -17.82 -19.08 -59.55
C GLU A 5 -17.33 -17.78 -58.89
N ASP A 6 -18.03 -16.65 -59.04
CA ASP A 6 -17.54 -15.36 -58.52
C ASP A 6 -17.89 -15.04 -57.06
N TYR A 7 -18.89 -15.73 -56.47
CA TYR A 7 -19.31 -15.41 -55.09
C TYR A 7 -18.38 -15.97 -54.01
N GLN A 8 -17.73 -17.09 -54.30
CA GLN A 8 -16.74 -17.69 -53.38
C GLN A 8 -15.43 -16.91 -53.43
N GLU A 9 -15.00 -16.43 -54.59
CA GLU A 9 -13.77 -15.64 -54.74
C GLU A 9 -13.88 -14.24 -54.11
N PHE A 10 -15.09 -13.65 -54.11
CA PHE A 10 -15.37 -12.42 -53.35
C PHE A 10 -15.26 -12.59 -51.83
N LEU A 11 -15.55 -13.79 -51.30
CA LEU A 11 -15.45 -14.09 -49.86
C LEU A 11 -14.03 -14.41 -49.40
N VAL A 12 -13.12 -14.79 -50.31
CA VAL A 12 -11.71 -15.09 -50.00
C VAL A 12 -10.88 -13.81 -49.74
N GLY A 13 -11.32 -12.67 -50.27
CA GLY A 13 -10.69 -11.35 -50.04
C GLY A 13 -11.06 -10.70 -48.71
N TYR A 14 -12.12 -11.16 -48.05
CA TYR A 14 -12.36 -10.88 -46.64
C TYR A 14 -11.57 -11.91 -45.82
N THR A 15 -10.25 -11.79 -45.83
CA THR A 15 -9.57 -11.94 -44.55
C THR A 15 -10.28 -10.94 -43.65
N LEU A 16 -11.11 -11.45 -42.74
CA LEU A 16 -11.31 -10.78 -41.46
C LEU A 16 -9.88 -10.52 -40.99
N GLU A 17 -9.38 -9.32 -41.26
CA GLU A 17 -8.61 -8.64 -40.25
C GLU A 17 -9.53 -8.76 -39.04
N GLU A 18 -9.20 -9.72 -38.18
CA GLU A 18 -9.61 -9.70 -36.79
C GLU A 18 -9.16 -8.31 -36.34
N GLU A 19 -10.00 -7.29 -36.57
CA GLU A 19 -10.06 -6.14 -35.71
C GLU A 19 -10.11 -6.79 -34.35
N GLU A 20 -9.00 -6.69 -33.62
CA GLU A 20 -8.94 -7.04 -32.23
C GLU A 20 -10.02 -6.16 -31.58
N GLU A 21 -11.27 -6.67 -31.55
CA GLU A 21 -12.36 -6.13 -30.77
C GLU A 21 -11.81 -6.16 -29.36
N THR A 22 -11.20 -5.06 -28.98
CA THR A 22 -10.67 -4.85 -27.64
C THR A 22 -11.88 -4.94 -26.75
N ASP A 23 -12.04 -6.13 -26.15
CA ASP A 23 -13.21 -6.49 -25.37
C ASP A 23 -13.47 -5.36 -24.39
N VAL A 24 -14.60 -4.67 -24.56
CA VAL A 24 -14.93 -3.48 -23.76
C VAL A 24 -14.89 -3.82 -22.28
N VAL A 25 -15.23 -5.07 -21.93
CA VAL A 25 -15.14 -5.62 -20.57
C VAL A 25 -13.69 -5.71 -20.09
N TYR A 26 -12.73 -6.01 -20.97
CA TYR A 26 -11.31 -6.03 -20.64
C TYR A 26 -10.76 -4.61 -20.40
N LEU A 27 -11.18 -3.62 -21.21
CA LEU A 27 -10.80 -2.21 -21.02
C LEU A 27 -11.34 -1.65 -19.70
N GLU A 28 -12.61 -1.92 -19.38
CA GLU A 28 -13.22 -1.50 -18.11
C GLU A 28 -12.46 -2.08 -16.90
N LYS A 29 -12.15 -3.38 -16.91
CA LYS A 29 -11.36 -4.02 -15.84
C LYS A 29 -9.97 -3.39 -15.69
N LEU A 30 -9.31 -3.08 -16.80
CA LEU A 30 -8.00 -2.45 -16.79
C LEU A 30 -8.05 -1.05 -16.17
N GLU A 31 -9.12 -0.30 -16.43
CA GLU A 31 -9.35 1.03 -15.85
C GLU A 31 -9.65 0.94 -14.35
N GLU A 32 -10.47 -0.02 -13.92
CA GLU A 32 -10.73 -0.31 -12.50
C GLU A 32 -9.43 -0.65 -11.76
N GLU A 33 -8.58 -1.54 -12.31
CA GLU A 33 -7.29 -1.88 -11.72
C GLU A 33 -6.35 -0.68 -11.60
N LYS A 34 -6.31 0.19 -12.63
CA LYS A 34 -5.52 1.42 -12.60
C LYS A 34 -6.02 2.35 -11.51
N GLN A 35 -7.34 2.49 -11.40
CA GLN A 35 -7.98 3.34 -10.41
C GLN A 35 -7.68 2.84 -8.99
N GLU A 36 -7.80 1.54 -8.73
CA GLU A 36 -7.43 0.96 -7.42
C GLU A 36 -5.96 1.21 -7.05
N ARG A 37 -5.05 1.07 -8.03
CA ARG A 37 -3.62 1.33 -7.80
C ARG A 37 -3.37 2.80 -7.50
N LEU A 38 -4.07 3.70 -8.18
CA LEU A 38 -3.99 5.14 -7.95
C LEU A 38 -4.55 5.51 -6.56
N ASP A 39 -5.67 4.91 -6.15
CA ASP A 39 -6.24 5.11 -4.82
C ASP A 39 -5.30 4.62 -3.70
N LYS A 40 -4.67 3.45 -3.90
CA LYS A 40 -3.63 2.95 -2.97
C LYS A 40 -2.47 3.93 -2.86
N LEU A 41 -1.99 4.47 -3.98
CA LEU A 41 -0.94 5.48 -3.99
C LEU A 41 -1.40 6.76 -3.27
N ASN A 42 -2.60 7.25 -3.54
CA ASN A 42 -3.15 8.46 -2.92
C ASN A 42 -3.28 8.35 -1.39
N ARG A 43 -3.55 7.16 -0.86
CA ARG A 43 -3.55 6.91 0.59
C ARG A 43 -2.16 6.98 1.21
N LEU A 44 -1.12 6.68 0.43
CA LEU A 44 0.28 6.74 0.88
C LEU A 44 0.87 8.15 0.72
N LEU A 45 0.40 8.96 -0.22
CA LEU A 45 0.94 10.31 -0.45
C LEU A 45 1.04 11.19 0.82
N PRO A 46 0.06 11.23 1.74
CA PRO A 46 0.15 12.02 2.96
C PRO A 46 1.28 11.63 3.91
N SER A 47 1.82 10.41 3.79
CA SER A 47 2.96 9.94 4.59
C SER A 47 4.32 10.43 4.06
N LEU A 48 4.34 11.00 2.86
CA LEU A 48 5.53 11.58 2.26
C LEU A 48 5.68 13.07 2.65
N SER A 49 6.92 13.57 2.62
CA SER A 49 7.18 15.00 2.75
C SER A 49 6.57 15.80 1.58
N ASN A 50 6.31 17.10 1.81
CA ASN A 50 5.74 17.99 0.77
C ASN A 50 6.55 17.99 -0.54
N GLN A 51 7.88 17.94 -0.44
CA GLN A 51 8.77 17.88 -1.60
C GLN A 51 8.60 16.56 -2.37
N GLN A 52 8.56 15.43 -1.67
CA GLN A 52 8.34 14.11 -2.28
C GLN A 52 6.97 14.00 -2.94
N GLN A 53 5.92 14.54 -2.30
CA GLN A 53 4.58 14.62 -2.90
C GLN A 53 4.59 15.45 -4.18
N LEU A 54 5.32 16.56 -4.21
CA LEU A 54 5.49 17.39 -5.40
C LEU A 54 6.15 16.59 -6.53
N PHE A 55 7.24 15.87 -6.27
CA PHE A 55 7.90 15.04 -7.28
C PHE A 55 6.96 13.97 -7.85
N ILE A 56 6.19 13.26 -7.01
CA ILE A 56 5.21 12.27 -7.51
C ILE A 56 4.14 12.93 -8.38
N LYS A 57 3.59 14.07 -7.98
CA LYS A 57 2.59 14.81 -8.78
C LYS A 57 3.14 15.20 -10.14
N LEU A 58 4.37 15.75 -10.18
CA LEU A 58 5.02 16.16 -11.41
C LEU A 58 5.34 14.95 -12.31
N CYS A 59 5.75 13.82 -11.74
CA CYS A 59 5.94 12.57 -12.48
C CYS A 59 4.64 12.09 -13.13
N LEU A 60 3.51 12.13 -12.42
CA LEU A 60 2.21 11.75 -12.99
C LEU A 60 1.76 12.74 -14.07
N GLN A 61 1.91 14.04 -13.83
CA GLN A 61 1.50 15.10 -14.76
C GLN A 61 2.32 15.12 -16.05
N TYR A 62 3.62 14.83 -15.96
CA TYR A 62 4.55 14.88 -17.10
C TYR A 62 4.97 13.50 -17.60
N SER A 63 4.26 12.44 -17.20
CA SER A 63 4.53 11.07 -17.62
C SER A 63 6.00 10.66 -17.43
N PHE A 64 6.57 11.02 -16.28
CA PHE A 64 7.97 10.75 -15.90
C PHE A 64 9.02 11.38 -16.84
N ASN A 65 8.66 12.41 -17.61
CA ASN A 65 9.62 13.18 -18.39
C ASN A 65 10.44 14.10 -17.45
N TYR A 66 11.61 13.61 -17.02
CA TYR A 66 12.47 14.32 -16.06
C TYR A 66 13.06 15.62 -16.60
N GLU A 67 13.28 15.72 -17.90
CA GLU A 67 13.72 16.96 -18.55
C GLU A 67 12.64 18.05 -18.41
N ARG A 68 11.38 17.70 -18.70
CA ARG A 68 10.24 18.63 -18.56
C ARG A 68 10.00 19.01 -17.09
N ILE A 69 10.19 18.07 -16.17
CA ILE A 69 10.08 18.33 -14.73
C ILE A 69 11.19 19.27 -14.25
N ALA A 70 12.44 19.03 -14.66
CA ALA A 70 13.58 19.88 -14.34
C ALA A 70 13.39 21.30 -14.91
N TYR A 71 12.91 21.41 -16.14
CA TYR A 71 12.56 22.68 -16.76
C TYR A 71 11.45 23.42 -15.98
N TYR A 72 10.40 22.71 -15.54
CA TYR A 72 9.31 23.29 -14.76
C TYR A 72 9.76 23.75 -13.37
N LEU A 73 10.55 22.93 -12.67
CA LEU A 73 11.04 23.26 -11.33
C LEU A 73 12.07 24.39 -11.38
N GLY A 74 12.92 24.39 -12.41
CA GLY A 74 14.05 25.31 -12.53
C GLY A 74 15.13 25.05 -11.48
N GLY A 75 16.38 25.37 -11.81
CA GLY A 75 17.48 25.34 -10.84
C GLY A 75 17.96 23.95 -10.41
N ILE A 76 17.45 22.87 -11.01
CA ILE A 76 17.97 21.50 -10.88
C ILE A 76 18.02 20.82 -12.24
N SER A 77 18.94 19.87 -12.39
CA SER A 77 19.07 19.04 -13.60
C SER A 77 18.03 17.91 -13.65
N ASP A 78 17.79 17.39 -14.85
CA ASP A 78 17.00 16.16 -15.07
C ASP A 78 17.59 14.95 -14.33
N TYR A 79 18.93 14.90 -14.23
CA TYR A 79 19.62 13.92 -13.41
C TYR A 79 19.23 14.04 -11.92
N GLU A 80 19.28 15.24 -11.36
CA GLU A 80 18.88 15.48 -9.96
C GLU A 80 17.40 15.15 -9.72
N VAL A 81 16.53 15.46 -10.69
CA VAL A 81 15.12 15.03 -10.65
C VAL A 81 15.03 13.51 -10.55
N SER A 82 15.75 12.77 -11.40
CA SER A 82 15.71 11.31 -11.39
C SER A 82 16.16 10.73 -10.03
N LEU A 83 17.20 11.29 -9.42
CA LEU A 83 17.69 10.88 -8.10
C LEU A 83 16.66 11.15 -6.99
N GLN A 84 15.96 12.29 -7.03
CA GLN A 84 14.93 12.61 -6.05
C GLN A 84 13.70 11.70 -6.22
N VAL A 85 13.33 11.39 -7.46
CA VAL A 85 12.25 10.46 -7.76
C VAL A 85 12.60 9.06 -7.25
N GLU A 86 13.82 8.57 -7.50
CA GLU A 86 14.29 7.27 -7.00
C GLU A 86 14.21 7.18 -5.47
N LYS A 87 14.76 8.18 -4.76
CA LYS A 87 14.66 8.27 -3.29
C LYS A 87 13.21 8.30 -2.80
N THR A 88 12.33 8.97 -3.54
CA THR A 88 10.90 9.03 -3.22
C THR A 88 10.23 7.67 -3.40
N ILE A 89 10.56 6.94 -4.47
CA ILE A 89 10.08 5.58 -4.72
C ILE A 89 10.58 4.62 -3.65
N ASP A 90 11.85 4.71 -3.23
CA ASP A 90 12.39 3.88 -2.16
C ASP A 90 11.71 4.17 -0.83
N THR A 91 11.41 5.45 -0.55
CA THR A 91 10.63 5.85 0.62
C THR A 91 9.23 5.23 0.57
N LEU A 92 8.54 5.33 -0.56
CA LEU A 92 7.23 4.71 -0.76
C LEU A 92 7.27 3.19 -0.58
N ARG A 93 8.30 2.52 -1.13
CA ARG A 93 8.50 1.07 -0.97
C ARG A 93 8.72 0.70 0.49
N SER A 94 9.51 1.49 1.22
CA SER A 94 9.73 1.30 2.65
C SER A 94 8.43 1.45 3.44
N ILE A 95 7.65 2.50 3.18
CA ILE A 95 6.36 2.74 3.85
C ILE A 95 5.36 1.63 3.51
N PHE A 96 5.31 1.20 2.26
CA PHE A 96 4.43 0.11 1.83
C PHE A 96 4.81 -1.22 2.48
N ASN A 97 6.10 -1.57 2.51
CA ASN A 97 6.57 -2.79 3.15
C ASN A 97 6.34 -2.76 4.67
N ASN A 98 6.58 -1.61 5.31
CA ASN A 98 6.32 -1.45 6.75
C ASN A 98 4.81 -1.52 7.05
N SER A 99 3.96 -0.89 6.23
CA SER A 99 2.50 -0.99 6.40
C SER A 99 2.00 -2.42 6.16
N GLN A 100 2.52 -3.15 5.17
CA GLN A 100 2.20 -4.57 5.00
C GLN A 100 2.69 -5.43 6.17
N GLN A 101 3.90 -5.18 6.69
CA GLN A 101 4.40 -5.86 7.88
C GLN A 101 3.52 -5.55 9.09
N MET A 102 3.11 -4.28 9.28
CA MET A 102 2.18 -3.89 10.32
C MET A 102 0.78 -4.49 10.11
N GLU A 103 0.28 -4.60 8.88
CA GLU A 103 -1.00 -5.27 8.57
C GLU A 103 -0.92 -6.78 8.79
N LEU A 104 0.21 -7.42 8.50
CA LEU A 104 0.46 -8.83 8.79
C LEU A 104 0.60 -9.07 10.29
N LEU A 105 1.27 -8.17 11.02
CA LEU A 105 1.33 -8.19 12.48
C LEU A 105 -0.06 -7.94 13.09
N ASN A 106 -0.85 -7.04 12.52
CA ASN A 106 -2.24 -6.77 12.93
C ASN A 106 -3.22 -7.90 12.56
N LYS A 107 -3.02 -8.58 11.43
CA LYS A 107 -3.78 -9.80 11.07
C LYS A 107 -3.37 -10.97 11.94
N ARG A 108 -2.08 -11.16 12.23
CA ARG A 108 -1.59 -12.15 13.20
C ARG A 108 -2.04 -11.83 14.62
N SER A 109 -2.26 -10.56 14.97
CA SER A 109 -2.85 -10.18 16.27
C SER A 109 -4.38 -10.35 16.32
N SER A 110 -5.05 -10.48 15.15
CA SER A 110 -6.47 -10.88 15.06
C SER A 110 -6.68 -12.39 15.16
N VAL A 111 -5.65 -13.20 14.88
CA VAL A 111 -5.61 -14.59 15.32
C VAL A 111 -5.20 -14.55 16.78
N VAL A 112 -6.19 -14.71 17.65
CA VAL A 112 -5.97 -14.98 19.07
C VAL A 112 -5.13 -16.26 19.15
N LEU A 113 -3.81 -16.12 19.15
CA LEU A 113 -2.91 -17.13 19.67
C LEU A 113 -3.09 -17.11 21.18
N GLU A 114 -4.10 -17.85 21.62
CA GLU A 114 -4.18 -18.41 22.96
C GLU A 114 -2.87 -19.16 23.22
N GLY A 115 -1.97 -18.54 23.97
CA GLY A 115 -0.75 -19.22 24.42
C GLY A 115 0.34 -18.25 24.84
N GLU A 116 1.01 -17.63 23.89
CA GLU A 116 2.31 -17.01 24.17
C GLU A 116 2.23 -15.51 24.47
N PHE A 117 3.20 -15.04 25.25
CA PHE A 117 3.30 -13.66 25.72
C PHE A 117 3.70 -12.79 24.52
N ASN A 118 2.71 -12.19 23.86
CA ASN A 118 2.92 -11.39 22.64
C ASN A 118 3.76 -10.14 23.00
N GLU A 119 4.71 -9.74 22.16
CA GLU A 119 5.62 -8.58 22.38
C GLU A 119 4.84 -7.32 22.80
N HIS A 120 3.66 -7.11 22.25
CA HIS A 120 2.77 -6.01 22.64
C HIS A 120 2.28 -6.08 24.10
N GLN A 121 2.10 -7.27 24.67
CA GLN A 121 1.73 -7.44 26.08
C GLN A 121 2.88 -7.04 27.01
N ALA A 122 4.12 -7.34 26.64
CA ALA A 122 5.31 -6.95 27.39
C ALA A 122 5.53 -5.44 27.35
N GLU A 123 5.39 -4.85 26.15
CA GLU A 123 5.62 -3.43 25.93
C GLU A 123 4.56 -2.55 26.62
N ILE A 124 3.28 -2.95 26.55
CA ILE A 124 2.19 -2.28 27.30
C ILE A 124 2.42 -2.36 28.81
N PHE A 125 2.92 -3.50 29.30
CA PHE A 125 3.18 -3.68 30.73
C PHE A 125 4.34 -2.79 31.20
N HIS A 126 5.45 -2.75 30.46
CA HIS A 126 6.60 -1.87 30.72
C HIS A 126 6.17 -0.40 30.74
N MET A 127 5.46 0.06 29.71
CA MET A 127 5.00 1.46 29.65
C MET A 127 4.02 1.82 30.76
N ARG A 128 3.18 0.87 31.20
CA ARG A 128 2.20 1.12 32.27
C ARG A 128 2.81 1.09 33.67
N TYR A 129 3.75 0.18 33.94
CA TYR A 129 4.33 -0.01 35.27
C TYR A 129 5.63 0.75 35.48
N GLU A 130 6.52 0.81 34.48
CA GLU A 130 7.81 1.49 34.59
C GLU A 130 7.72 2.95 34.17
N LEU A 131 7.05 3.24 33.06
CA LEU A 131 6.91 4.62 32.56
C LEU A 131 5.65 5.34 33.08
N GLN A 132 4.79 4.63 33.83
CA GLN A 132 3.56 5.15 34.45
C GLN A 132 2.59 5.86 33.48
N LEU A 133 2.63 5.52 32.20
CA LEU A 133 1.80 6.15 31.18
C LEU A 133 0.32 5.75 31.31
N SER A 134 -0.58 6.66 30.96
CA SER A 134 -2.02 6.37 30.87
C SER A 134 -2.35 5.46 29.68
N PHE A 135 -3.50 4.79 29.70
CA PHE A 135 -3.92 3.95 28.58
C PHE A 135 -4.13 4.73 27.28
N GLU A 136 -4.47 6.02 27.37
CA GLU A 136 -4.60 6.91 26.22
C GLU A 136 -3.22 7.24 25.63
N GLN A 137 -2.25 7.58 26.48
CA GLN A 137 -0.87 7.82 26.03
C GLN A 137 -0.21 6.58 25.43
N ILE A 138 -0.47 5.40 26.00
CA ILE A 138 0.02 4.13 25.47
C ILE A 138 -0.65 3.79 24.13
N SER A 139 -1.95 4.10 24.01
CA SER A 139 -2.72 3.94 22.77
C SER A 139 -2.16 4.81 21.66
N GLU A 140 -1.83 6.07 21.95
CA GLU A 140 -1.18 6.98 21.00
C GLU A 140 0.23 6.51 20.63
N ALA A 141 1.04 6.11 21.61
CA ALA A 141 2.42 5.67 21.40
C ALA A 141 2.52 4.40 20.53
N LEU A 142 1.58 3.47 20.68
CA LEU A 142 1.55 2.21 19.89
C LEU A 142 0.61 2.28 18.69
N ASN A 143 -0.07 3.40 18.46
CA ASN A 143 -1.12 3.55 17.47
C ASN A 143 -2.19 2.43 17.56
N LEU A 144 -2.55 2.05 18.79
CA LEU A 144 -3.52 0.99 19.10
C LEU A 144 -4.81 1.59 19.65
N ASN A 145 -5.94 0.90 19.50
CA ASN A 145 -7.20 1.34 20.11
C ASN A 145 -7.12 1.27 21.66
N PRO A 146 -7.60 2.29 22.41
CA PRO A 146 -7.58 2.28 23.88
C PRO A 146 -8.26 1.06 24.53
N SER A 147 -9.30 0.53 23.89
CA SER A 147 -10.01 -0.68 24.34
C SER A 147 -9.15 -1.94 24.18
N MET A 148 -8.32 -1.98 23.13
CA MET A 148 -7.37 -3.06 22.89
C MET A 148 -6.22 -3.03 23.91
N VAL A 149 -5.68 -1.83 24.20
CA VAL A 149 -4.62 -1.65 25.21
C VAL A 149 -5.08 -2.15 26.59
N LYS A 150 -6.30 -1.80 27.02
CA LYS A 150 -6.88 -2.31 28.27
C LYS A 150 -7.03 -3.83 28.27
N LYS A 151 -7.49 -4.42 27.15
CA LYS A 151 -7.64 -5.88 27.01
C LYS A 151 -6.30 -6.60 27.11
N LEU A 152 -5.29 -6.13 26.38
CA LEU A 152 -3.94 -6.68 26.39
C LEU A 152 -3.28 -6.54 27.77
N PHE A 153 -3.47 -5.41 28.44
CA PHE A 153 -2.98 -5.21 29.81
C PHE A 153 -3.62 -6.18 30.81
N VAL A 154 -4.94 -6.37 30.77
CA VAL A 154 -5.63 -7.34 31.64
C VAL A 154 -5.17 -8.77 31.34
N GLN A 155 -4.99 -9.12 30.07
CA GLN A 155 -4.45 -10.43 29.68
C GLN A 155 -3.02 -10.65 30.21
N ALA A 156 -2.13 -9.66 30.06
CA ALA A 156 -0.77 -9.69 30.57
C ALA A 156 -0.75 -9.84 32.10
N HIS A 157 -1.54 -9.02 32.81
CA HIS A 157 -1.65 -9.06 34.26
C HIS A 157 -2.21 -10.39 34.78
N THR A 158 -3.18 -10.98 34.07
CA THR A 158 -3.74 -12.30 34.41
C THR A 158 -2.70 -13.41 34.21
N LYS A 159 -1.91 -13.37 33.14
CA LYS A 159 -0.80 -14.32 32.91
C LYS A 159 0.26 -14.22 34.02
N ILE A 160 0.64 -13.01 34.45
CA ILE A 160 1.61 -12.80 35.55
C ILE A 160 1.05 -13.31 36.88
N LYS A 161 -0.25 -13.07 37.16
CA LYS A 161 -0.90 -13.57 38.38
C LYS A 161 -0.97 -15.09 38.42
N ASN A 162 -1.18 -15.74 37.28
CA ASN A 162 -1.20 -17.19 37.17
C ASN A 162 0.21 -17.80 37.26
N ALA A 163 1.23 -17.15 36.68
CA ALA A 163 2.63 -17.57 36.81
C ALA A 163 3.12 -17.53 38.28
N LYS A 164 2.71 -16.52 39.06
CA LYS A 164 2.99 -16.44 40.51
C LYS A 164 2.25 -17.49 41.36
N LYS A 165 1.25 -18.18 40.81
CA LYS A 165 0.45 -19.19 41.53
C LYS A 165 0.95 -20.62 41.33
N ILE A 166 1.86 -20.81 40.37
CA ILE A 166 2.44 -22.11 39.99
C ILE A 166 3.91 -22.21 40.46
N ALA A 167 4.48 -21.11 40.98
CA ALA A 167 5.81 -21.04 41.59
C ALA A 167 5.76 -21.16 43.12
#